data_AF-C4ZDX1-F1
#
_entry.id   AF-C4ZDX1-F1
#
_cell.length_a   1.000
_cell.length_b   1.000
_cell.length_c   1.000
_cell.angle_alpha   90.00
_cell.angle_beta   90.00
_cell.angle_gamma   90.00
#
_symmetry.space_group_name_H-M   'P 1'
#
loop_
_entity.id
_entity.type
_entity.pdbx_description
1 polymer ?
#
loop_
_entity_poly.entity_id
_entity_poly.type
_entity_poly.pdbx_seq_one_letter_code
_entity_poly.pdbx_strand_id
1 'polypeptide(L)' 'MPRNSFIQMTKLHNVRGRIYYISSPKKQENLYAVYETTDRNFWTDLAKYNQAEF' A
#
# COMPACT_ATOMS: atom_id res chain seq x y z
N MET A 1 25.43 17.49 -4.77
CA MET A 1 25.56 16.04 -5.05
C MET A 1 24.22 15.52 -5.51
N PRO A 2 24.13 14.75 -6.63
CA PRO A 2 22.86 14.20 -7.09
C PRO A 2 22.36 13.14 -6.07
N ARG A 3 21.11 13.27 -5.63
CA ARG A 3 20.47 12.29 -4.75
C ARG A 3 20.15 11.05 -5.59
N ASN A 4 20.82 9.94 -5.33
CA ASN A 4 20.50 8.63 -5.90
C ASN A 4 19.15 8.14 -5.32
N SER A 5 18.03 8.74 -5.74
CA SER A 5 16.71 8.22 -5.41
C SER A 5 16.38 7.09 -6.39
N PHE A 6 16.50 5.84 -5.93
CA PHE A 6 16.01 4.64 -6.63
C PHE A 6 14.48 4.63 -6.82
N ILE A 7 13.76 5.60 -6.25
CA ILE A 7 12.31 5.68 -6.35
C ILE A 7 11.95 6.58 -7.51
N GLN A 8 11.66 5.97 -8.66
CA GLN A 8 11.04 6.67 -9.79
C GLN A 8 9.57 6.94 -9.41
N MET A 9 9.22 8.22 -9.24
CA MET A 9 7.86 8.68 -8.98
C MET A 9 6.98 8.37 -10.20
N THR A 10 6.31 7.23 -10.17
CA THR A 10 5.36 6.81 -11.21
C THR A 10 3.99 6.62 -10.57
N LYS A 11 2.93 6.94 -11.33
CA LYS A 11 1.56 6.70 -10.86
C LYS A 11 1.39 5.20 -10.66
N LEU A 12 0.97 4.79 -9.46
CA LEU A 12 0.73 3.38 -9.17
C LEU A 12 -0.44 2.88 -10.02
N HIS A 13 -0.16 2.05 -11.02
CA HIS A 13 -1.20 1.47 -11.86
C HIS A 13 -1.89 0.32 -11.12
N ASN A 14 -3.18 0.11 -11.40
CA ASN A 14 -3.99 -0.95 -10.77
C ASN A 14 -4.00 -0.90 -9.23
N VAL A 15 -4.23 0.29 -8.68
CA VAL A 15 -4.30 0.53 -7.22
C VAL A 15 -5.28 -0.44 -6.55
N ARG A 16 -6.46 -0.65 -7.14
CA ARG A 16 -7.50 -1.54 -6.60
C ARG A 16 -7.02 -2.98 -6.45
N GLY A 17 -6.41 -3.56 -7.50
CA GLY A 17 -5.89 -4.93 -7.45
C GLY A 17 -4.76 -5.09 -6.46
N ARG A 18 -3.89 -4.08 -6.35
CA ARG A 18 -2.78 -4.07 -5.38
C ARG A 18 -3.28 -3.95 -3.94
N ILE A 19 -4.23 -3.06 -3.66
CA ILE A 19 -4.87 -2.97 -2.33
C ILE A 19 -5.50 -4.30 -1.98
N TYR A 20 -6.29 -4.90 -2.88
CA TYR A 20 -6.93 -6.19 -2.65
C TYR A 20 -5.92 -7.32 -2.38
N TYR A 21 -4.79 -7.33 -3.08
CA TYR A 21 -3.71 -8.30 -2.87
C TYR A 21 -3.08 -8.16 -1.46
N ILE A 22 -2.82 -6.92 -1.02
CA ILE A 22 -2.22 -6.63 0.27
C ILE A 22 -3.24 -6.78 1.42
N SER A 23 -4.53 -6.56 1.18
CA SER A 23 -5.58 -6.63 2.21
C SER A 23 -6.18 -8.03 2.38
N SER A 24 -5.94 -8.97 1.47
CA SER A 24 -6.53 -10.31 1.49
C SER A 24 -5.49 -11.37 1.89
N PRO A 25 -5.57 -11.95 3.11
CA PRO A 25 -4.64 -12.98 3.55
C PRO A 25 -4.60 -14.21 2.62
N LYS A 26 -5.71 -14.51 1.95
CA LYS A 26 -5.85 -15.63 1.01
C LYS A 26 -5.09 -15.43 -0.31
N LYS A 27 -4.65 -14.22 -0.62
CA LYS A 27 -3.96 -13.84 -1.87
C LYS A 27 -2.48 -13.54 -1.62
N GLN A 28 -2.02 -13.53 -0.37
CA GLN A 28 -0.66 -13.18 0.03
C GLN A 28 0.33 -14.35 -0.09
N GLU A 29 0.20 -15.18 -1.13
CA GLU A 29 1.02 -16.41 -1.30
C GLU A 29 2.54 -16.19 -1.37
N ASN A 30 3.01 -14.97 -1.66
CA ASN A 30 4.44 -14.62 -1.74
C ASN A 30 4.91 -13.67 -0.63
N LEU A 31 4.11 -13.46 0.43
CA LEU A 31 4.45 -12.55 1.51
C LEU A 31 5.17 -13.31 2.63
N TYR A 32 6.51 -13.35 2.55
CA TYR A 32 7.35 -14.18 3.42
C TYR A 32 7.52 -13.64 4.85
N ALA A 33 7.29 -12.34 5.07
CA ALA A 33 7.28 -11.72 6.39
C ALA A 33 6.48 -10.41 6.33
N VAL A 34 5.59 -10.22 7.30
CA VAL A 34 4.89 -8.94 7.52
C VAL A 34 5.56 -8.27 8.71
N TYR A 35 6.16 -7.10 8.49
CA TYR A 35 6.63 -6.24 9.56
C TYR A 35 5.58 -5.13 9.73
N GLU A 36 4.98 -5.03 10.91
CA GLU A 36 4.09 -3.91 11.21
C GLU A 36 4.94 -2.64 11.35
N THR A 37 4.97 -1.80 10.32
CA THR A 37 5.67 -0.49 10.33
C THR A 37 4.76 0.65 10.79
N THR A 38 3.51 0.33 11.08
CA THR A 38 2.42 1.28 11.34
C THR A 38 1.36 0.59 12.18
N ASP A 39 0.55 1.38 12.90
CA ASP A 39 -0.57 0.88 13.69
C ASP A 39 -1.56 0.10 12.80
N ARG A 40 -2.20 -0.93 13.36
CA ARG A 40 -3.13 -1.83 12.67
C ARG A 40 -4.33 -1.09 12.06
N ASN A 41 -4.70 0.04 12.65
CA ASN A 41 -5.83 0.85 12.19
C ASN A 41 -5.48 1.77 11.00
N PHE A 42 -4.19 1.97 10.69
CA PHE A 42 -3.74 2.94 9.71
C PHE A 42 -4.35 2.75 8.32
N TRP A 43 -4.38 1.52 7.81
CA TRP A 43 -4.90 1.25 6.47
C TRP A 43 -6.43 1.40 6.39
N THR A 44 -7.13 1.13 7.49
CA THR A 44 -8.57 1.33 7.61
C THR A 44 -8.91 2.83 7.57
N ASP A 45 -8.16 3.64 8.32
CA ASP A 45 -8.34 5.10 8.35
C ASP A 45 -7.99 5.73 7.00
N LEU A 46 -6.88 5.32 6.38
CA LEU A 46 -6.47 5.80 5.06
C LEU A 46 -7.55 5.54 4.00
N ALA A 47 -8.17 4.37 4.03
CA ALA A 47 -9.26 4.01 3.13
C ALA A 47 -10.51 4.86 3.38
N LYS A 48 -10.87 5.10 4.65
CA LYS A 48 -12.00 5.96 5.04
C LYS A 48 -11.80 7.39 4.55
N TYR A 49 -10.61 7.97 4.73
CA TYR A 49 -10.34 9.35 4.31
C TYR A 49 -10.18 9.50 2.80
N ASN A 50 -9.67 8.49 2.08
CA ASN A 50 -9.61 8.52 0.61
C ASN A 50 -10.98 8.31 -0.09
N GLN A 51 -12.01 7.91 0.65
CA GLN A 51 -13.38 7.78 0.14
C GLN A 51 -14.20 9.07 0.24
N ALA A 52 -13.68 10.11 0.91
CA ALA A 52 -14.27 11.43 0.84
C ALA A 52 -14.07 11.97 -0.59
N GLU A 53 -15.17 12.22 -1.29
CA GLU A 53 -15.17 12.87 -2.61
C GLU A 53 -14.44 14.23 -2.53
N PHE A 54 -13.56 14.47 -3.51
CA PHE A 54 -13.01 15.80 -3.82
C PHE A 54 -13.97 16.55 -4.73
#